data_AF-A0AAQ3EPG2-F1
#
_entry.id   AF-A0AAQ3EPG2-F1
#
_cell.length_a   1.000
_cell.length_b   1.000
_cell.length_c   1.000
_cell.angle_alpha   90.00
_cell.angle_beta   90.00
_cell.angle_gamma   90.00
#
_symmetry.space_group_name_H-M   'P 1'
#
loop_
_entity.id
_entity.type
_entity.pdbx_description
1 polymer ?
#
loop_
_entity_poly.entity_id
_entity_poly.type
_entity_poly.pdbx_seq_one_letter_code
_entity_poly.pdbx_strand_id
1 'polypeptide(L)'
;MKLETSKLLSVLSQYQFFNWENEEENHHQLVIGLPEDIVEIKDFYDSFGFESVDNEYSDIKISKQQWIDIENKFFQWISPYLSTFNQTIVTPYLSNDWEGEIDLEDIEEDELAPVYKEYKEFLSSNDLYDDMATLVEISRGYKIDDLGDFSTLGKMAARNNKYLFFADGDKVFMFTDSLTLKVYFKDQEVLEKEKKKIERLLNPKFL
;
A
#
# COMPACT_ATOMS: atom_id res chain seq x y z
N MET A 1 11.63 -1.08 -11.72
CA MET A 1 12.00 -0.41 -13.01
C MET A 1 11.05 0.75 -13.29
N LYS A 2 11.55 1.95 -13.62
CA LYS A 2 10.73 3.13 -13.94
C LYS A 2 9.78 2.90 -15.11
N LEU A 3 8.61 3.53 -15.05
CA LEU A 3 7.64 3.55 -16.13
C LEU A 3 7.37 4.98 -16.57
N GLU A 4 7.66 5.25 -17.84
CA GLU A 4 7.30 6.52 -18.46
C GLU A 4 5.77 6.74 -18.40
N THR A 5 5.33 7.98 -18.19
CA THR A 5 3.91 8.36 -18.08
C THR A 5 3.08 7.85 -19.26
N SER A 6 3.60 7.91 -20.49
CA SER A 6 2.91 7.39 -21.68
C SER A 6 2.73 5.86 -21.62
N LYS A 7 3.75 5.12 -21.18
CA LYS A 7 3.67 3.67 -20.95
C LYS A 7 2.73 3.34 -19.80
N LEU A 8 2.74 4.15 -18.74
CA LEU A 8 1.85 3.99 -17.59
C LEU A 8 0.41 4.13 -18.05
N LEU A 9 0.05 5.22 -18.73
CA LEU A 9 -1.30 5.43 -19.25
C LEU A 9 -1.74 4.28 -20.18
N SER A 10 -0.83 3.76 -21.01
CA SER A 10 -1.11 2.60 -21.84
C SER A 10 -1.41 1.34 -21.02
N VAL A 11 -0.70 1.10 -19.92
CA VAL A 11 -1.00 -0.04 -19.03
C VAL A 11 -2.30 0.19 -18.27
N LEU A 12 -2.48 1.37 -17.69
CA LEU A 12 -3.69 1.74 -16.94
C LEU A 12 -4.96 1.67 -17.79
N SER A 13 -4.86 1.92 -19.11
CA SER A 13 -5.98 1.76 -20.03
C SER A 13 -6.58 0.35 -20.07
N GLN A 14 -5.86 -0.66 -19.59
CA GLN A 14 -6.36 -2.04 -19.50
C GLN A 14 -7.23 -2.29 -18.27
N TYR A 15 -7.19 -1.40 -17.28
CA TYR A 15 -7.88 -1.52 -15.99
C TYR A 15 -9.19 -0.72 -15.95
N GLN A 16 -9.96 -0.74 -17.06
CA GLN A 16 -11.25 -0.02 -17.16
C GLN A 16 -12.32 -0.49 -16.16
N PHE A 17 -12.09 -1.63 -15.49
CA PHE A 17 -12.98 -2.13 -14.44
C PHE A 17 -12.83 -1.39 -13.11
N PHE A 18 -11.74 -0.64 -12.92
CA PHE A 18 -11.44 0.06 -11.69
C PHE A 18 -11.71 1.55 -11.87
N ASN A 19 -12.69 2.07 -11.12
CA ASN A 19 -12.97 3.50 -11.04
C ASN A 19 -12.17 4.12 -9.90
N TRP A 20 -11.14 4.88 -10.26
CA TRP A 20 -10.31 5.64 -9.32
C TRP A 20 -10.93 6.98 -8.90
N GLU A 21 -11.95 7.48 -9.61
CA GLU A 21 -12.65 8.73 -9.26
C GLU A 21 -13.77 8.47 -8.25
N ASN A 22 -14.37 7.28 -8.32
CA ASN A 22 -15.45 6.86 -7.44
C ASN A 22 -15.25 5.41 -6.98
N GLU A 23 -14.61 5.22 -5.84
CA GLU A 23 -14.35 3.88 -5.31
C GLU A 23 -15.62 3.09 -4.99
N GLU A 24 -16.75 3.76 -4.74
CA GLU A 24 -18.03 3.12 -4.41
C GLU A 24 -18.61 2.31 -5.59
N GLU A 25 -18.20 2.64 -6.81
CA GLU A 25 -18.61 1.93 -8.03
C GLU A 25 -17.82 0.62 -8.24
N ASN A 26 -16.75 0.39 -7.47
CA ASN A 26 -15.96 -0.83 -7.58
C ASN A 26 -16.63 -1.99 -6.83
N HIS A 27 -17.47 -2.75 -7.54
CA HIS A 27 -18.32 -3.78 -6.95
C HIS A 27 -17.59 -5.07 -6.51
N HIS A 28 -16.52 -5.46 -7.20
CA HIS A 28 -15.81 -6.71 -6.92
C HIS A 28 -14.58 -6.41 -6.07
N GLN A 29 -14.77 -6.30 -4.75
CA GLN A 29 -13.69 -5.96 -3.83
C GLN A 29 -13.64 -6.87 -2.61
N LEU A 30 -12.46 -6.98 -2.01
CA LEU A 30 -12.23 -7.62 -0.72
C LEU A 30 -11.26 -6.79 0.10
N VAL A 31 -11.49 -6.70 1.41
CA VAL A 31 -10.53 -6.18 2.37
C VAL A 31 -10.08 -7.32 3.27
N ILE A 32 -8.77 -7.50 3.39
CA ILE A 32 -8.19 -8.53 4.25
C ILE A 32 -7.21 -7.94 5.25
N GLY A 33 -7.27 -8.47 6.47
CA GLY A 33 -6.35 -8.18 7.55
C GLY A 33 -5.67 -9.45 8.06
N LEU A 34 -4.66 -9.24 8.90
CA LEU A 34 -4.08 -10.25 9.76
C LEU A 34 -5.17 -10.98 10.55
N PRO A 35 -5.04 -12.30 10.73
CA PRO A 35 -5.93 -13.06 11.59
C PRO A 35 -5.75 -12.69 13.07
N GLU A 36 -6.80 -12.87 13.87
CA GLU A 36 -6.87 -12.41 15.26
C GLU A 36 -5.83 -13.07 16.18
N ASP A 37 -5.33 -14.25 15.83
CA ASP A 37 -4.28 -14.95 16.56
C ASP A 37 -2.88 -14.33 16.35
N ILE A 38 -2.69 -13.58 15.26
CA ILE A 38 -1.44 -12.85 14.99
C ILE A 38 -1.51 -11.42 15.53
N VAL A 39 -2.69 -10.80 15.51
CA VAL A 39 -2.92 -9.44 16.03
C VAL A 39 -3.13 -9.51 17.53
N GLU A 40 -2.07 -9.29 18.30
CA GLU A 40 -2.07 -9.31 19.78
C GLU A 40 -2.79 -8.07 20.40
N ILE A 41 -3.50 -7.28 19.60
CA ILE A 41 -4.28 -6.11 20.03
C ILE A 41 -5.76 -6.38 19.77
N LYS A 42 -6.55 -6.39 20.85
CA LYS A 42 -8.00 -6.57 20.77
C LYS A 42 -8.61 -5.44 19.95
N ASP A 43 -9.55 -5.79 19.08
CA ASP A 43 -10.33 -4.86 18.24
C ASP A 43 -9.44 -3.97 17.34
N PHE A 44 -8.21 -4.38 17.02
CA PHE A 44 -7.25 -3.60 16.22
C PHE A 44 -7.82 -2.95 14.95
N TYR A 45 -8.71 -3.64 14.22
CA TYR A 45 -9.32 -3.11 12.99
C TYR A 45 -10.43 -2.07 13.22
N ASP A 46 -10.87 -1.90 14.47
CA ASP A 46 -11.76 -0.82 14.90
C ASP A 46 -10.97 0.44 15.32
N SER A 47 -9.62 0.41 15.22
CA SER A 47 -8.75 1.55 15.48
C SER A 47 -8.71 2.52 14.30
N PHE A 48 -8.15 3.72 14.53
CA PHE A 48 -7.85 4.69 13.47
C PHE A 48 -6.53 4.34 12.72
N GLY A 49 -6.16 3.06 12.69
CA GLY A 49 -4.94 2.58 12.06
C GLY A 49 -3.70 3.25 12.64
N PHE A 50 -2.85 3.80 11.77
CA PHE A 50 -1.64 4.51 12.17
C PHE A 50 -1.90 5.72 13.07
N GLU A 51 -3.06 6.39 12.94
CA GLU A 51 -3.39 7.55 13.79
C GLU A 51 -3.64 7.17 15.26
N SER A 52 -3.78 5.88 15.57
CA SER A 52 -3.89 5.37 16.95
C SER A 52 -2.53 5.23 17.65
N VAL A 53 -1.41 5.41 16.93
CA VAL A 53 -0.06 5.26 17.51
C VAL A 53 0.25 6.43 18.43
N ASP A 54 0.53 6.13 19.70
CA ASP A 54 0.79 7.08 20.79
C ASP A 54 -0.29 8.17 20.96
N ASN A 55 -1.48 7.95 20.42
CA ASN A 55 -2.60 8.88 20.50
C ASN A 55 -3.39 8.66 21.80
N GLU A 56 -3.30 9.62 22.73
CA GLU A 56 -3.98 9.57 24.03
C GLU A 56 -5.51 9.55 23.93
N TYR A 57 -6.07 10.04 22.81
CA TYR A 57 -7.50 10.13 22.53
C TYR A 57 -8.05 8.92 21.78
N SER A 58 -7.19 7.98 21.35
CA SER A 58 -7.61 6.75 20.70
C SER A 58 -8.15 5.76 21.75
N ASP A 59 -9.32 5.16 21.47
CA ASP A 59 -9.91 4.10 22.29
C ASP A 59 -9.01 2.86 22.34
N ILE A 60 -8.28 2.60 21.25
CA ILE A 60 -7.28 1.54 21.14
C ILE A 60 -5.91 2.19 21.20
N LYS A 61 -5.17 1.92 22.28
CA LYS A 61 -3.82 2.46 22.50
C LYS A 61 -2.78 1.54 21.89
N ILE A 62 -2.06 2.04 20.90
CA ILE A 62 -0.98 1.32 20.24
C ILE A 62 0.30 2.12 20.47
N SER A 63 1.31 1.50 21.08
CA SER A 63 2.63 2.15 21.16
C SER A 63 3.38 2.05 19.82
N LYS A 64 4.33 2.95 19.58
CA LYS A 64 5.24 2.88 18.42
C LYS A 64 5.87 1.50 18.23
N GLN A 65 6.39 0.91 19.31
CA GLN A 65 7.02 -0.42 19.23
C GLN A 65 6.01 -1.51 18.81
N GLN A 66 4.80 -1.50 19.39
CA GLN A 66 3.75 -2.44 18.99
C GLN A 66 3.36 -2.26 17.52
N TRP A 67 3.27 -1.02 17.04
CA TRP A 67 2.99 -0.73 15.63
C TRP A 67 4.04 -1.35 14.71
N ILE A 68 5.32 -1.11 14.99
CA ILE A 68 6.44 -1.66 14.19
C ILE A 68 6.39 -3.19 14.17
N ASP A 69 6.10 -3.81 15.30
CA ASP A 69 6.01 -5.27 15.40
C ASP A 69 4.85 -5.83 14.56
N ILE A 70 3.68 -5.20 14.61
CA ILE A 70 2.50 -5.60 13.82
C ILE A 70 2.74 -5.34 12.32
N GLU A 71 3.32 -4.20 11.97
CA GLU A 71 3.68 -3.85 10.60
C GLU A 71 4.63 -4.89 9.98
N ASN A 72 5.67 -5.27 10.71
CA ASN A 72 6.61 -6.31 10.26
C ASN A 72 5.91 -7.68 10.12
N LYS A 73 5.04 -8.05 11.06
CA LYS A 73 4.22 -9.26 10.97
C LYS A 73 3.30 -9.23 9.75
N PHE A 74 2.66 -8.10 9.47
CA PHE A 74 1.76 -7.92 8.32
C PHE A 74 2.50 -8.16 6.99
N PHE A 75 3.64 -7.51 6.77
CA PHE A 75 4.37 -7.66 5.51
C PHE A 75 5.00 -9.06 5.34
N GLN A 76 5.41 -9.70 6.43
CA GLN A 76 5.81 -11.11 6.40
C GLN A 76 4.65 -12.04 6.06
N TRP A 77 3.49 -11.82 6.68
CA TRP A 77 2.29 -12.63 6.49
C TRP A 77 1.73 -12.51 5.07
N ILE A 78 1.66 -11.32 4.48
CA ILE A 78 1.05 -11.11 3.15
C ILE A 78 1.98 -11.53 1.99
N SER A 79 3.29 -11.60 2.24
CA SER A 79 4.33 -11.90 1.24
C SER A 79 4.07 -13.14 0.38
N PRO A 80 3.62 -14.30 0.91
CA PRO A 80 3.29 -15.47 0.10
C PRO A 80 2.24 -15.19 -0.98
N TYR A 81 1.24 -14.33 -0.70
CA TYR A 81 0.24 -13.94 -1.69
C TYR A 81 0.82 -12.98 -2.74
N LEU A 82 1.56 -11.96 -2.31
CA LEU A 82 2.20 -10.99 -3.22
C LEU A 82 3.20 -11.65 -4.16
N SER A 83 3.88 -12.70 -3.70
CA SER A 83 4.84 -13.49 -4.51
C SER A 83 4.21 -14.21 -5.70
N THR A 84 2.87 -14.29 -5.75
CA THR A 84 2.14 -14.91 -6.85
C THR A 84 1.84 -13.97 -8.01
N PHE A 85 2.12 -12.68 -7.87
CA PHE A 85 1.91 -11.70 -8.93
C PHE A 85 3.07 -11.73 -9.92
N ASN A 86 2.79 -11.80 -11.22
CA ASN A 86 3.81 -11.89 -12.25
C ASN A 86 4.29 -10.50 -12.68
N GLN A 87 3.35 -9.57 -12.81
CA GLN A 87 3.63 -8.18 -13.19
C GLN A 87 2.82 -7.25 -12.32
N THR A 88 3.51 -6.41 -11.57
CA THR A 88 2.88 -5.35 -10.78
C THR A 88 3.49 -4.01 -11.09
N ILE A 89 2.65 -3.00 -11.26
CA ILE A 89 3.04 -1.60 -11.40
C ILE A 89 2.39 -0.82 -10.28
N VAL A 90 3.11 0.09 -9.66
CA VAL A 90 2.60 1.02 -8.66
C VAL A 90 2.60 2.44 -9.21
N THR A 91 1.61 3.22 -8.80
CA THR A 91 1.53 4.67 -8.98
C THR A 91 0.92 5.26 -7.71
N PRO A 92 1.24 6.51 -7.33
CA PRO A 92 0.43 7.25 -6.37
C PRO A 92 -1.00 7.32 -6.87
N TYR A 93 -1.92 7.57 -5.94
CA TYR A 93 -3.24 8.06 -6.31
C TYR A 93 -3.04 9.33 -7.16
N LEU A 94 -3.50 9.32 -8.42
CA LEU A 94 -3.19 10.36 -9.41
C LEU A 94 -3.67 11.78 -9.02
N SER A 95 -4.36 11.91 -7.89
CA SER A 95 -4.78 13.17 -7.30
C SER A 95 -3.68 13.91 -6.54
N ASN A 96 -2.62 13.26 -6.02
CA ASN A 96 -1.67 13.90 -5.10
C ASN A 96 -0.20 13.58 -5.41
N ASP A 97 0.67 14.52 -5.07
CA ASP A 97 2.13 14.41 -5.16
C ASP A 97 2.67 13.15 -4.46
N TRP A 98 3.77 12.61 -4.98
CA TRP A 98 4.52 11.53 -4.31
C TRP A 98 4.99 11.92 -2.90
N GLU A 99 4.93 13.20 -2.53
CA GLU A 99 5.47 13.69 -1.25
C GLU A 99 4.61 13.33 -0.03
N GLY A 100 3.36 12.89 -0.23
CA GLY A 100 2.39 12.79 0.86
C GLY A 100 2.09 14.18 1.44
N GLU A 101 1.39 14.25 2.58
CA GLU A 101 1.07 15.52 3.26
C GLU A 101 2.11 15.91 4.34
N ILE A 102 3.24 15.19 4.45
CA ILE A 102 4.15 15.34 5.59
C ILE A 102 5.32 16.25 5.22
N ASP A 103 5.39 17.42 5.87
CA ASP A 103 6.49 18.38 5.75
C ASP A 103 7.72 17.88 6.53
N LEU A 104 8.90 17.94 5.91
CA LEU A 104 10.16 17.46 6.47
C LEU A 104 10.59 18.24 7.72
N GLU A 105 10.17 19.50 7.81
CA GLU A 105 10.47 20.37 8.96
C GLU A 105 9.77 19.88 10.26
N ASP A 106 8.74 19.03 10.15
CA ASP A 106 7.99 18.50 11.29
C ASP A 106 8.52 17.14 11.81
N ILE A 107 9.47 16.49 11.10
CA ILE A 107 9.92 15.11 11.40
C ILE A 107 11.34 15.04 11.98
N GLU A 108 12.09 16.14 12.08
CA GLU A 108 13.51 16.11 12.50
C GLU A 108 13.76 15.49 13.89
N GLU A 109 12.73 15.36 14.74
CA GLU A 109 12.81 14.74 16.08
C GLU A 109 12.12 13.36 16.21
N ASP A 110 11.60 12.75 15.14
CA ASP A 110 10.82 11.50 15.23
C ASP A 110 11.53 10.25 14.68
N GLU A 111 11.22 9.07 15.26
CA GLU A 111 11.75 7.75 14.86
C GLU A 111 11.35 7.33 13.44
N LEU A 112 10.48 8.11 12.79
CA LEU A 112 10.09 7.95 11.39
C LEU A 112 11.10 8.59 10.43
N ALA A 113 11.97 9.48 10.91
CA ALA A 113 12.98 10.15 10.09
C ALA A 113 13.90 9.17 9.34
N PRO A 114 14.38 8.06 9.92
CA PRO A 114 15.15 7.05 9.19
C PRO A 114 14.35 6.39 8.06
N VAL A 115 13.07 6.05 8.30
CA VAL A 115 12.21 5.40 7.30
C VAL A 115 11.81 6.38 6.19
N TYR A 116 11.58 7.64 6.53
CA TYR A 116 11.31 8.69 5.55
C TYR A 116 12.57 9.06 4.75
N LYS A 117 13.74 8.95 5.36
CA LYS A 117 15.01 9.06 4.64
C LYS A 117 15.19 7.88 3.68
N GLU A 118 14.94 6.65 4.13
CA GLU A 118 14.91 5.47 3.26
C GLU A 118 13.88 5.61 2.13
N TYR A 119 12.74 6.26 2.41
CA TYR A 119 11.73 6.59 1.40
C TYR A 119 12.26 7.54 0.34
N LYS A 120 12.75 8.71 0.75
CA LYS A 120 13.28 9.71 -0.18
C LYS A 120 14.49 9.15 -0.93
N GLU A 121 15.36 8.38 -0.28
CA GLU A 121 16.44 7.63 -0.94
C GLU A 121 15.90 6.60 -1.94
N PHE A 122 14.84 5.87 -1.60
CA PHE A 122 14.18 4.94 -2.54
C PHE A 122 13.61 5.69 -3.74
N LEU A 123 12.89 6.80 -3.53
CA LEU A 123 12.32 7.58 -4.62
C LEU A 123 13.41 8.21 -5.50
N SER A 124 14.41 8.85 -4.89
CA SER A 124 15.54 9.48 -5.58
C SER A 124 16.38 8.45 -6.33
N SER A 125 16.75 7.33 -5.71
CA SER A 125 17.53 6.27 -6.36
C SER A 125 16.78 5.61 -7.53
N ASN A 126 15.45 5.70 -7.51
CA ASN A 126 14.58 5.24 -8.59
C ASN A 126 14.12 6.38 -9.52
N ASP A 127 14.73 7.58 -9.52
CA ASP A 127 14.27 8.83 -10.20
C ASP A 127 12.74 8.97 -10.27
N LEU A 128 12.05 8.53 -9.20
CA LEU A 128 10.63 8.79 -8.97
C LEU A 128 10.47 10.16 -8.29
N TYR A 129 11.58 10.75 -7.84
CA TYR A 129 11.70 11.99 -7.13
C TYR A 129 13.08 12.59 -7.41
N ASP A 130 13.18 13.92 -7.46
CA ASP A 130 14.42 14.67 -7.54
C ASP A 130 14.36 15.74 -6.45
N ASP A 131 15.42 15.84 -5.66
CA ASP A 131 15.61 16.82 -4.61
C ASP A 131 16.03 18.19 -5.17
N MET A 132 16.36 18.26 -6.46
CA MET A 132 16.42 19.49 -7.24
C MET A 132 15.02 19.84 -7.78
N ALA A 133 14.73 21.14 -7.93
CA ALA A 133 13.52 21.62 -8.61
C ALA A 133 13.53 21.17 -10.09
N THR A 134 13.14 19.93 -10.33
CA THR A 134 13.14 19.29 -11.63
C THR A 134 11.72 18.85 -11.92
N LEU A 135 11.26 19.23 -13.10
CA LEU A 135 9.97 18.82 -13.65
C LEU A 135 10.03 17.30 -13.92
N VAL A 136 9.77 16.45 -12.92
CA VAL A 136 9.67 14.99 -13.11
C VAL A 136 8.32 14.66 -13.78
N GLU A 137 8.09 15.19 -14.98
CA GLU A 137 6.87 14.99 -15.77
C GLU A 137 6.84 13.63 -16.49
N ILE A 138 7.99 12.94 -16.59
CA ILE A 138 8.11 11.80 -17.48
C ILE A 138 7.87 10.43 -16.85
N SER A 139 7.98 10.27 -15.52
CA SER A 139 7.83 8.96 -14.86
C SER A 139 6.93 9.08 -13.63
N ARG A 140 5.71 8.54 -13.71
CA ARG A 140 4.73 8.52 -12.61
C ARG A 140 4.41 7.12 -12.09
N GLY A 141 5.12 6.11 -12.57
CA GLY A 141 4.91 4.73 -12.15
C GLY A 141 6.20 3.96 -12.00
N TYR A 142 6.14 2.92 -11.18
CA TYR A 142 7.24 2.03 -10.93
C TYR A 142 6.78 0.58 -11.09
N LYS A 143 7.54 -0.22 -11.84
CA LYS A 143 7.34 -1.66 -11.90
C LYS A 143 8.00 -2.29 -10.68
N ILE A 144 7.21 -3.05 -9.92
CA ILE A 144 7.68 -3.85 -8.78
C ILE A 144 8.50 -5.01 -9.31
N ASP A 145 9.76 -5.09 -8.88
CA ASP A 145 10.71 -6.10 -9.35
C ASP A 145 11.01 -7.16 -8.27
N ASP A 146 10.81 -6.85 -6.98
CA ASP A 146 10.97 -7.80 -5.89
C ASP A 146 9.96 -7.62 -4.74
N LEU A 147 9.98 -8.56 -3.79
CA LEU A 147 9.05 -8.57 -2.64
C LEU A 147 9.34 -7.45 -1.62
N GLY A 148 10.59 -6.97 -1.54
CA GLY A 148 11.00 -5.88 -0.67
C GLY A 148 10.33 -4.57 -1.06
N ASP A 149 10.18 -4.30 -2.37
CA ASP A 149 9.46 -3.13 -2.89
C ASP A 149 8.04 -3.00 -2.28
N PHE A 150 7.30 -4.12 -2.18
CA PHE A 150 5.96 -4.12 -1.57
C PHE A 150 5.99 -3.73 -0.11
N SER A 151 6.96 -4.23 0.65
CA SER A 151 7.10 -3.87 2.06
C SER A 151 7.43 -2.40 2.21
N THR A 152 8.39 -1.89 1.44
CA THR A 152 8.82 -0.48 1.49
C THR A 152 7.63 0.45 1.20
N LEU A 153 6.95 0.24 0.07
CA LEU A 153 5.82 1.07 -0.34
C LEU A 153 4.58 0.89 0.54
N GLY A 154 4.31 -0.33 0.99
CA GLY A 154 3.19 -0.61 1.87
C GLY A 154 3.36 0.02 3.25
N LYS A 155 4.57 0.02 3.81
CA LYS A 155 4.92 0.74 5.05
C LYS A 155 4.66 2.24 4.92
N MET A 156 4.99 2.82 3.78
CA MET A 156 4.69 4.23 3.50
C MET A 156 3.19 4.48 3.35
N ALA A 157 2.45 3.54 2.75
CA ALA A 157 1.00 3.65 2.64
C ALA A 157 0.29 3.60 3.98
N ALA A 158 0.79 2.75 4.89
CA ALA A 158 0.30 2.72 6.25
C ALA A 158 0.51 4.05 6.99
N ARG A 159 1.50 4.86 6.54
CA ARG A 159 1.82 6.20 7.06
C ARG A 159 1.29 7.32 6.15
N ASN A 160 0.11 7.14 5.57
CA ASN A 160 -0.64 8.16 4.80
C ASN A 160 -0.19 8.41 3.34
N ASN A 161 0.61 7.53 2.72
CA ASN A 161 0.92 7.64 1.28
C ASN A 161 0.03 6.71 0.42
N LYS A 162 -0.98 7.25 -0.24
CA LYS A 162 -1.93 6.42 -1.00
C LYS A 162 -1.32 5.93 -2.32
N TYR A 163 -0.96 4.65 -2.38
CA TYR A 163 -0.49 3.97 -3.59
C TYR A 163 -1.54 3.01 -4.16
N LEU A 164 -1.61 2.97 -5.49
CA LEU A 164 -2.38 2.00 -6.26
C LEU A 164 -1.44 1.04 -6.97
N PHE A 165 -1.63 -0.24 -6.73
CA PHE A 165 -0.89 -1.33 -7.36
C PHE A 165 -1.77 -2.03 -8.38
N PHE A 166 -1.28 -2.15 -9.60
CA PHE A 166 -1.94 -2.75 -10.74
C PHE A 166 -1.25 -4.06 -11.08
N ALA A 167 -1.93 -5.18 -10.86
CA ALA A 167 -1.35 -6.52 -10.96
C ALA A 167 -2.04 -7.39 -12.01
N ASP A 168 -1.22 -8.02 -12.86
CA ASP A 168 -1.58 -9.05 -13.86
C ASP A 168 -2.72 -8.69 -14.84
N GLY A 169 -3.16 -7.42 -14.90
CA GLY A 169 -4.26 -6.97 -15.76
C GLY A 169 -5.67 -7.23 -15.22
N ASP A 170 -5.80 -7.80 -14.02
CA ASP A 170 -7.08 -8.25 -13.46
C ASP A 170 -7.30 -7.85 -11.99
N LYS A 171 -6.30 -7.23 -11.37
CA LYS A 171 -6.34 -6.80 -9.96
C LYS A 171 -5.80 -5.38 -9.80
N VAL A 172 -6.48 -4.59 -8.99
CA VAL A 172 -5.94 -3.35 -8.42
C VAL A 172 -5.95 -3.49 -6.91
N PHE A 173 -4.91 -3.08 -6.20
CA PHE A 173 -4.90 -3.15 -4.74
C PHE A 173 -4.17 -1.97 -4.10
N MET A 174 -4.42 -1.80 -2.81
CA MET A 174 -3.74 -0.81 -1.97
C MET A 174 -3.57 -1.35 -0.56
N PHE A 175 -2.52 -0.88 0.11
CA PHE A 175 -2.35 -1.03 1.55
C PHE A 175 -2.99 0.17 2.26
N THR A 176 -3.65 -0.07 3.38
CA THR A 176 -4.28 1.01 4.16
C THR A 176 -3.47 1.36 5.41
N ASP A 177 -3.78 2.52 5.97
CA ASP A 177 -3.36 2.99 7.30
C ASP A 177 -3.66 2.01 8.44
N SER A 178 -4.67 1.15 8.32
CA SER A 178 -4.97 0.08 9.29
C SER A 178 -4.26 -1.25 9.03
N LEU A 179 -3.16 -1.29 8.25
CA LEU A 179 -2.46 -2.53 7.86
C LEU A 179 -3.43 -3.58 7.30
N THR A 180 -4.24 -3.16 6.34
CA THR A 180 -5.09 -4.05 5.54
C THR A 180 -4.66 -4.01 4.08
N LEU A 181 -5.02 -5.06 3.34
CA LEU A 181 -4.94 -5.09 1.90
C LEU A 181 -6.35 -5.00 1.32
N LYS A 182 -6.66 -3.90 0.64
CA LYS A 182 -7.89 -3.74 -0.15
C LYS A 182 -7.60 -4.12 -1.59
N VAL A 183 -8.33 -5.08 -2.13
CA VAL A 183 -8.15 -5.60 -3.49
C VAL A 183 -9.45 -5.46 -4.27
N TYR A 184 -9.35 -4.87 -5.46
CA TYR A 184 -10.38 -4.77 -6.47
C TYR A 184 -10.09 -5.75 -7.60
N PHE A 185 -11.10 -6.47 -8.03
CA PHE A 185 -11.01 -7.52 -9.03
C PHE A 185 -11.78 -7.11 -10.28
N LYS A 186 -11.29 -7.58 -11.43
CA LYS A 186 -11.92 -7.32 -12.72
C LYS A 186 -13.38 -7.74 -12.80
N ASP A 187 -13.70 -8.89 -12.21
CA ASP A 187 -15.02 -9.49 -12.23
C ASP A 187 -15.18 -10.49 -11.06
N GLN A 188 -16.41 -11.02 -10.93
CA GLN A 188 -16.74 -12.00 -9.89
C GLN A 188 -15.93 -13.31 -9.99
N GLU A 189 -15.58 -13.75 -11.20
CA GLU A 189 -14.83 -15.01 -11.38
C GLU A 189 -13.42 -14.87 -10.82
N VAL A 190 -12.74 -13.75 -11.12
CA VAL A 190 -11.43 -13.42 -10.57
C VAL A 190 -11.51 -13.30 -9.05
N LEU A 191 -12.53 -12.63 -8.51
CA LEU A 191 -12.73 -12.49 -7.06
C LEU A 191 -12.82 -13.86 -6.37
N GLU A 192 -13.69 -14.76 -6.84
CA GLU A 192 -13.88 -16.07 -6.20
C GLU A 192 -12.63 -16.95 -6.27
N LYS A 193 -11.89 -16.87 -7.38
CA LYS A 193 -10.63 -17.59 -7.56
C LYS A 193 -9.55 -17.07 -6.60
N GLU A 194 -9.38 -15.76 -6.53
CA GLU A 194 -8.36 -15.15 -5.67
C GLU A 194 -8.75 -15.26 -4.19
N LYS A 195 -10.03 -15.13 -3.82
CA LYS A 195 -10.49 -15.37 -2.46
C LYS A 195 -10.07 -16.74 -1.92
N LYS A 196 -10.33 -17.81 -2.69
CA LYS A 196 -9.89 -19.19 -2.32
C LYS A 196 -8.38 -19.31 -2.19
N LYS A 197 -7.63 -18.60 -3.04
CA LYS A 197 -6.17 -18.60 -3.01
C LYS A 197 -5.64 -17.87 -1.77
N ILE A 198 -6.22 -16.72 -1.44
CA ILE A 198 -5.94 -15.94 -0.22
C ILE A 198 -6.24 -16.78 1.01
N GLU A 199 -7.43 -17.39 1.11
CA GLU A 199 -7.81 -18.29 2.22
C GLU A 199 -6.77 -19.38 2.43
N ARG A 200 -6.36 -20.04 1.34
CA ARG A 200 -5.39 -21.13 1.39
C ARG A 200 -3.99 -20.69 1.81
N LEU A 201 -3.55 -19.51 1.36
CA LEU A 201 -2.18 -19.03 1.60
C LEU A 201 -2.04 -18.34 2.96
N LEU A 202 -3.07 -17.62 3.39
CA LEU A 202 -2.95 -16.62 4.45
C LEU A 202 -3.87 -16.88 5.64
N ASN A 203 -4.99 -17.59 5.45
CA ASN A 203 -6.07 -17.69 6.42
C ASN A 203 -6.44 -16.31 7.03
N PRO A 204 -6.89 -15.34 6.21
CA PRO A 204 -7.04 -13.95 6.64
C PRO A 204 -8.25 -13.73 7.54
N LYS A 205 -8.28 -12.57 8.20
CA LYS A 205 -9.55 -11.95 8.62
C LYS A 205 -10.13 -11.18 7.43
N PHE A 206 -11.31 -11.57 6.98
CA PHE A 206 -12.08 -10.79 6.00
C PHE A 206 -12.83 -9.67 6.72
N LEU A 207 -12.72 -8.45 6.20
CA LEU A 207 -13.31 -7.23 6.77
C LEU A 207 -14.45 -6.71 5.89
#